data_AF-A0A8I1SQX1-F1
#
_entry.id   AF-A0A8I1SQX1-F1
#
_cell.length_a   1.000
_cell.length_b   1.000
_cell.length_c   1.000
_cell.angle_alpha   90.00
_cell.angle_beta   90.00
_cell.angle_gamma   90.00
#
_symmetry.space_group_name_H-M   'P 1'
#
loop_
_entity.id
_entity.type
_entity.pdbx_description
1 polymer ?
#
loop_
_entity_poly.entity_id
_entity_poly.type
_entity_poly.pdbx_seq_one_letter_code
_entity_poly.pdbx_strand_id
1 'polypeptide(L)'
;MTVIAANEAKQSFGKVLDSAQREPVLIQKHNRAAAVILSAEEYERLRGINAAEFEAFCDRIGQRAERAGLTEKELADLLNNP
;
A
#
# COMPACT_ATOMS: atom_id res chain seq x y z
N MET A 1 -18.09 0.93 0.14
CA MET A 1 -17.37 0.60 -1.10
C MET A 1 -18.39 0.32 -2.18
N THR A 2 -18.31 1.03 -3.29
CA THR A 2 -19.17 0.83 -4.46
C THR A 2 -18.51 -0.14 -5.45
N VAL A 3 -19.29 -0.98 -6.14
CA VAL A 3 -18.80 -1.93 -7.14
C VAL A 3 -19.49 -1.68 -8.48
N ILE A 4 -18.72 -1.50 -9.54
CA ILE A 4 -19.23 -1.21 -10.89
C ILE A 4 -18.55 -2.07 -11.96
N ALA A 5 -19.22 -2.26 -13.09
CA ALA A 5 -18.62 -2.92 -14.24
C ALA A 5 -17.63 -2.00 -14.97
N ALA A 6 -16.61 -2.56 -15.62
CA ALA A 6 -15.61 -1.81 -16.39
C ALA A 6 -16.25 -0.97 -17.52
N ASN A 7 -17.33 -1.47 -18.15
CA ASN A 7 -18.07 -0.70 -19.14
C ASN A 7 -18.76 0.52 -18.52
N GLU A 8 -19.35 0.38 -17.34
CA GLU A 8 -19.97 1.51 -16.64
C GLU A 8 -18.94 2.55 -16.22
N ALA A 9 -17.79 2.11 -15.69
CA ALA A 9 -16.67 2.98 -15.35
C ALA A 9 -16.18 3.81 -16.55
N LYS A 10 -16.09 3.18 -17.73
CA LYS A 10 -15.73 3.86 -18.99
C LYS A 10 -16.76 4.92 -19.39
N GLN A 11 -18.05 4.64 -19.24
CA GLN A 11 -19.12 5.54 -19.69
C GLN A 11 -19.39 6.69 -18.70
N SER A 12 -19.12 6.47 -17.41
CA SER A 12 -19.47 7.42 -16.33
C SER A 12 -18.27 7.82 -15.48
N PHE A 13 -17.09 7.96 -16.08
CA PHE A 13 -15.84 8.17 -15.34
C PHE A 13 -15.87 9.36 -14.38
N GLY A 14 -16.52 10.48 -14.74
CA GLY A 14 -16.70 11.62 -13.84
C GLY A 14 -17.42 11.26 -12.53
N LYS A 15 -18.53 10.49 -12.61
CA LYS A 15 -19.25 10.01 -11.42
C LYS A 15 -18.41 9.04 -10.58
N VAL A 16 -17.56 8.27 -11.24
CA VAL A 16 -16.62 7.36 -10.54
C VAL A 16 -15.61 8.16 -9.73
N LEU A 17 -15.05 9.24 -10.30
CA LEU A 17 -14.14 10.13 -9.58
C LEU A 17 -14.83 10.81 -8.40
N ASP A 18 -16.05 11.31 -8.58
CA ASP A 18 -16.84 11.93 -7.51
C ASP A 18 -17.13 10.95 -6.36
N SER A 19 -17.45 9.70 -6.72
CA SER A 19 -17.70 8.63 -5.73
C SER A 19 -16.42 8.25 -4.99
N ALA A 20 -15.30 8.16 -5.71
CA ALA A 20 -13.99 7.85 -5.15
C ALA A 20 -13.50 8.88 -4.11
N GLN A 21 -13.99 10.12 -4.15
CA GLN A 21 -13.71 11.12 -3.11
C GLN A 21 -14.32 10.76 -1.76
N ARG A 22 -15.39 9.96 -1.73
CA ARG A 22 -16.13 9.62 -0.51
C ARG A 22 -15.88 8.19 -0.06
N GLU A 23 -15.70 7.27 -1.01
CA GLU A 23 -15.46 5.86 -0.72
C GLU A 23 -14.74 5.14 -1.87
N PRO A 24 -14.06 4.01 -1.59
CA PRO A 24 -13.47 3.19 -2.64
C PRO A 24 -14.49 2.70 -3.68
N VAL A 25 -14.11 2.76 -4.96
CA VAL A 25 -14.88 2.20 -6.07
C VAL A 25 -14.13 1.01 -6.69
N LEU A 26 -14.69 -0.18 -6.57
CA LEU A 26 -14.18 -1.40 -7.18
C LEU A 26 -14.72 -1.54 -8.61
N ILE A 27 -13.83 -1.61 -9.58
CA ILE A 27 -14.15 -1.87 -10.99
C ILE A 27 -13.97 -3.36 -11.26
N GLN A 28 -15.02 -4.00 -11.76
CA GLN A 28 -15.00 -5.40 -12.16
C GLN A 28 -15.01 -5.59 -13.67
N LYS A 29 -14.23 -6.56 -14.17
CA LYS A 29 -14.25 -7.00 -15.57
C LYS A 29 -14.49 -8.51 -15.59
N HIS A 30 -15.54 -8.96 -16.30
CA HIS A 30 -15.95 -10.37 -16.34
C HIS A 30 -16.06 -11.01 -14.94
N ASN A 31 -16.71 -10.30 -14.00
CA ASN A 31 -16.89 -10.70 -12.59
C ASN A 31 -15.59 -10.87 -11.78
N ARG A 32 -14.46 -10.31 -12.25
CA ARG A 32 -13.21 -10.25 -11.50
C ARG A 32 -12.87 -8.83 -11.12
N ALA A 33 -12.36 -8.63 -9.90
CA ALA A 33 -11.78 -7.36 -9.48
C ALA A 33 -10.64 -6.96 -10.43
N ALA A 34 -10.81 -5.86 -11.14
CA ALA A 34 -9.84 -5.37 -12.12
C ALA A 34 -9.05 -4.17 -11.59
N ALA A 35 -9.71 -3.25 -10.88
CA ALA A 35 -9.07 -2.08 -10.27
C ALA A 35 -9.91 -1.55 -9.10
N VAL A 36 -9.29 -0.78 -8.21
CA VAL A 36 -9.97 0.04 -7.22
C VAL A 36 -9.54 1.49 -7.43
N ILE A 37 -10.49 2.41 -7.42
CA ILE A 37 -10.22 3.86 -7.45
C ILE A 37 -10.50 4.41 -6.06
N LEU A 38 -9.58 5.23 -5.57
CA LEU A 38 -9.60 5.91 -4.28
C LEU A 38 -9.40 7.41 -4.49
N SER A 39 -9.74 8.22 -3.49
CA SER A 39 -9.24 9.59 -3.42
C SER A 39 -7.72 9.59 -3.29
N ALA A 40 -7.07 10.67 -3.73
CA ALA A 40 -5.62 10.82 -3.59
C ALA A 40 -5.20 10.83 -2.11
N GLU A 41 -5.96 11.51 -1.25
CA GLU A 41 -5.74 11.52 0.21
C GLU A 41 -5.76 10.11 0.79
N GLU A 42 -6.74 9.29 0.38
CA GLU A 42 -6.88 7.95 0.93
C GLU A 42 -5.79 7.00 0.41
N TYR A 43 -5.35 7.19 -0.83
CA TYR A 43 -4.16 6.51 -1.34
C TYR A 43 -2.91 6.85 -0.51
N GLU A 44 -2.67 8.14 -0.25
CA GLU A 44 -1.51 8.58 0.55
C GLU A 44 -1.58 8.07 2.00
N ARG A 45 -2.78 8.04 2.61
CA ARG A 45 -2.96 7.46 3.95
C ARG A 45 -2.56 5.98 3.99
N LEU A 46 -3.02 5.18 3.02
CA LEU A 46 -2.66 3.76 2.93
C LEU A 46 -1.16 3.56 2.65
N ARG A 47 -0.56 4.41 1.81
CA ARG A 47 0.89 4.41 1.59
C ARG A 47 1.66 4.71 2.88
N GLY A 48 1.21 5.68 3.65
CA GLY A 48 1.80 6.02 4.95
C GLY A 48 1.72 4.89 5.96
N ILE A 49 0.58 4.19 6.04
CA ILE A 49 0.42 3.00 6.90
C ILE A 49 1.42 1.92 6.52
N ASN A 50 1.54 1.59 5.23
CA ASN A 50 2.47 0.56 4.77
C ASN A 50 3.94 0.92 5.08
N ALA A 51 4.31 2.20 4.97
CA ALA A 51 5.65 2.67 5.32
C ALA A 51 5.89 2.52 6.84
N ALA A 52 4.95 2.97 7.68
CA ALA A 52 5.06 2.88 9.13
C ALA A 52 5.12 1.41 9.61
N GLU A 53 4.35 0.50 8.99
CA GLU A 53 4.41 -0.92 9.31
C GLU A 53 5.76 -1.54 8.95
N PHE A 54 6.32 -1.14 7.81
CA PHE A 54 7.64 -1.58 7.38
C PHE A 54 8.74 -1.06 8.31
N GLU A 55 8.70 0.22 8.69
CA GLU A 55 9.62 0.82 9.68
C GLU A 55 9.54 0.07 11.01
N ALA A 56 8.33 -0.15 11.54
CA ALA A 56 8.13 -0.91 12.77
C ALA A 56 8.62 -2.37 12.65
N PHE A 57 8.56 -2.97 11.45
CA PHE A 57 9.15 -4.28 11.21
C PHE A 57 10.68 -4.22 11.28
N CYS A 58 11.31 -3.27 10.58
CA CYS A 58 12.76 -3.07 10.61
C CYS A 58 13.27 -2.82 12.02
N ASP A 59 12.61 -1.97 12.81
CA ASP A 59 12.96 -1.71 14.21
C ASP A 59 12.97 -2.99 15.04
N ARG A 60 11.94 -3.83 14.89
CA ARG A 60 11.88 -5.13 15.61
C ARG A 60 13.01 -6.06 15.20
N ILE A 61 13.36 -6.11 13.93
CA ILE A 61 14.46 -6.96 13.43
C ILE A 61 15.80 -6.41 13.94
N GLY A 62 16.02 -5.09 13.89
CA GLY A 62 17.21 -4.43 14.42
C GLY A 62 17.40 -4.72 15.90
N GLN A 63 16.37 -4.49 16.73
CA GLN A 63 16.41 -4.79 18.16
C GLN A 63 16.70 -6.27 18.45
N ARG A 64 16.15 -7.18 17.64
CA ARG A 64 16.44 -8.62 17.78
C ARG A 64 17.90 -8.93 17.45
N ALA A 65 18.43 -8.34 16.39
CA ALA A 65 19.81 -8.54 15.98
C ALA A 65 20.79 -8.00 17.02
N GLU A 66 20.55 -6.79 17.55
CA GLU A 66 21.34 -6.21 18.65
C GLU A 66 21.33 -7.12 19.88
N ARG A 67 20.16 -7.63 20.30
CA ARG A 67 20.05 -8.57 21.43
C ARG A 67 20.76 -9.90 21.17
N ALA A 68 20.90 -10.30 19.90
CA ALA A 68 21.65 -11.48 19.51
C ALA A 68 23.17 -11.23 19.39
N GLY A 69 23.62 -9.99 19.61
CA GLY A 69 25.03 -9.61 19.63
C GLY A 69 25.56 -8.99 18.34
N LEU A 70 24.68 -8.62 17.39
CA LEU A 70 25.13 -7.95 16.16
C LEU A 70 25.79 -6.61 16.51
N THR A 71 27.03 -6.44 16.05
CA THR A 71 27.81 -5.21 16.22
C THR A 71 27.73 -4.31 14.98
N GLU A 72 28.03 -3.02 15.17
CA GLU A 72 28.07 -2.04 14.08
C GLU A 72 29.02 -2.47 12.94
N LYS A 73 30.14 -3.11 13.30
CA LYS A 73 31.11 -3.63 12.32
C LYS A 73 30.51 -4.75 11.48
N GLU A 74 29.89 -5.74 12.12
CA GLU A 74 29.26 -6.87 11.42
C GLU A 74 28.10 -6.41 10.54
N LEU A 75 27.32 -5.42 11.00
CA LEU A 75 26.28 -4.80 10.20
C LEU A 75 26.87 -4.10 8.95
N ALA A 76 27.93 -3.32 9.13
CA ALA A 76 28.61 -2.67 8.01
C ALA A 76 29.18 -3.67 7.00
N ASP A 77 29.75 -4.79 7.47
CA ASP A 77 30.25 -5.86 6.60
C ASP A 77 29.11 -6.51 5.80
N LEU A 78 27.93 -6.73 6.42
CA LEU A 78 26.73 -7.28 5.74
C LEU A 78 26.18 -6.34 4.65
N LEU A 79 26.09 -5.03 4.93
CA LEU A 79 25.51 -4.06 3.99
C LEU A 79 26.41 -3.80 2.77
N ASN A 80 27.73 -3.95 2.93
CA ASN A 80 28.69 -3.78 1.85
C ASN A 80 28.83 -5.04 0.97
N ASN A 81 28.19 -6.16 1.33
CA ASN A 81 28.26 -7.42 0.58
C ASN A 81 26.90 -8.15 0.56
N PRO A 82 25.91 -7.62 -0.18
CA PRO A 82 24.51 -8.05 -0.15
C PRO A 82 24.25 -9.44 -0.74
#